data_AF-A0A399CWQ3-F1
#
_entry.id   AF-A0A399CWQ3-F1
#
_cell.length_a   1.000
_cell.length_b   1.000
_cell.length_c   1.000
_cell.angle_alpha   90.00
_cell.angle_beta   90.00
_cell.angle_gamma   90.00
#
_symmetry.space_group_name_H-M   'P 1'
#
loop_
_entity.id
_entity.type
_entity.pdbx_description
1 polymer ?
#
loop_
_entity_poly.entity_id
_entity_poly.type
_entity_poly.pdbx_seq_one_letter_code
_entity_poly.pdbx_strand_id
1 'polypeptide(L)'
;MDQPPSEAPKKDAEQKKSPPVDAPVKKPVRRLSRGAKSPSIKDALAGKFSEEKLSAKEQHEIYTSVGETRDFTPEALKMKWDEFLIRLDDRPNLKSTLSRTPKIEDGYQLVLEIDNSVQDDLINSIKPELISWLRKELRNSKIHLITRITEVEKEKLIYTDSEKYMEMLKKNPRLELLKQKFKLDFE
;
A
#
# COMPACT_ATOMS: atom_id res chain seq x y z
N MET A 1 -2.97 -64.00 34.59
CA MET A 1 -4.07 -63.91 35.56
C MET A 1 -3.44 -63.65 36.91
N ASP A 2 -3.93 -62.65 37.63
CA ASP A 2 -3.99 -62.64 39.10
C ASP A 2 -5.10 -61.66 39.49
N GLN A 3 -5.72 -61.84 40.66
CA GLN A 3 -6.94 -61.10 41.06
C GLN A 3 -6.87 -60.63 42.54
N PRO A 4 -7.83 -59.79 43.03
CA PRO A 4 -7.59 -58.80 44.09
C PRO A 4 -7.95 -59.36 45.50
N PRO A 5 -8.16 -58.58 46.60
CA PRO A 5 -9.07 -57.40 46.79
C PRO A 5 -8.28 -56.09 47.07
N SER A 6 -8.79 -54.85 47.05
CA SER A 6 -10.09 -54.24 47.43
C SER A 6 -10.36 -54.11 48.94
N GLU A 7 -9.93 -52.99 49.55
CA GLU A 7 -10.62 -52.40 50.71
C GLU A 7 -10.44 -50.86 50.78
N ALA A 8 -11.45 -50.16 51.33
CA ALA A 8 -11.50 -48.73 51.66
C ALA A 8 -12.50 -48.56 52.83
N PRO A 9 -12.41 -47.53 53.72
CA PRO A 9 -13.25 -46.33 53.50
C PRO A 9 -12.95 -45.01 54.32
N LYS A 10 -13.61 -43.88 53.95
CA LYS A 10 -14.00 -42.70 54.82
C LYS A 10 -12.82 -41.85 55.41
N LYS A 11 -12.93 -40.62 55.95
CA LYS A 11 -13.83 -39.41 55.98
C LYS A 11 -13.00 -38.25 56.65
N ASP A 12 -13.34 -36.95 56.80
CA ASP A 12 -14.51 -36.08 56.49
C ASP A 12 -14.13 -34.57 56.47
N ALA A 13 -15.06 -33.69 56.05
CA ALA A 13 -15.41 -32.31 56.51
C ALA A 13 -14.34 -31.19 56.86
N GLU A 14 -14.61 -29.86 56.85
CA GLU A 14 -15.57 -28.98 56.12
C GLU A 14 -15.32 -27.44 56.34
N GLN A 15 -15.52 -26.61 55.28
CA GLN A 15 -15.89 -25.16 55.21
C GLN A 15 -15.07 -23.92 55.75
N LYS A 16 -14.87 -22.95 54.82
CA LYS A 16 -15.08 -21.46 54.86
C LYS A 16 -14.32 -20.52 55.85
N LYS A 17 -13.72 -19.43 55.30
CA LYS A 17 -14.16 -17.99 55.44
C LYS A 17 -13.21 -16.96 54.75
N SER A 18 -13.67 -15.71 54.61
CA SER A 18 -12.98 -14.49 54.09
C SER A 18 -13.79 -13.22 54.51
N PRO A 19 -13.43 -11.95 54.17
CA PRO A 19 -12.14 -11.24 54.07
C PRO A 19 -12.05 -10.06 55.13
N PRO A 20 -11.99 -8.73 54.82
CA PRO A 20 -10.89 -7.84 54.30
C PRO A 20 -10.45 -6.67 55.26
N VAL A 21 -9.32 -5.96 55.00
CA VAL A 21 -8.99 -4.61 55.59
C VAL A 21 -8.03 -3.76 54.69
N ASP A 22 -8.04 -2.42 54.84
CA ASP A 22 -7.39 -1.33 54.04
C ASP A 22 -6.33 -0.50 54.84
N ALA A 23 -5.41 0.33 54.30
CA ALA A 23 -4.88 0.51 52.92
C ALA A 23 -3.53 1.30 52.75
N PRO A 24 -3.35 2.61 53.10
CA PRO A 24 -2.69 3.52 52.14
C PRO A 24 -1.44 4.33 52.58
N VAL A 25 -0.53 4.61 51.62
CA VAL A 25 0.58 5.60 51.72
C VAL A 25 0.69 6.44 50.41
N LYS A 26 1.32 7.63 50.46
CA LYS A 26 1.20 8.72 49.45
C LYS A 26 2.43 8.90 48.52
N LYS A 27 2.23 9.71 47.48
CA LYS A 27 3.12 10.02 46.33
C LYS A 27 4.26 11.01 46.68
N PRO A 28 5.31 11.06 45.84
CA PRO A 28 5.93 12.32 45.41
C PRO A 28 5.69 12.63 43.92
N VAL A 29 6.09 13.83 43.46
CA VAL A 29 5.79 14.38 42.12
C VAL A 29 7.06 14.66 41.33
N ARG A 30 7.04 14.44 40.00
CA ARG A 30 8.03 15.01 39.06
C ARG A 30 7.32 15.58 37.82
N ARG A 31 7.79 16.73 37.33
CA ARG A 31 7.17 17.51 36.24
C ARG A 31 7.72 17.12 34.85
N LEU A 32 6.79 17.04 33.90
CA LEU A 32 6.87 17.35 32.47
C LEU A 32 8.23 17.24 31.74
N SER A 33 8.27 16.39 30.72
CA SER A 33 8.99 16.67 29.46
C SER A 33 8.01 16.54 28.28
N ARG A 34 8.22 17.34 27.22
CA ARG A 34 7.47 17.20 25.95
C ARG A 34 8.30 16.33 25.01
N GLY A 35 7.71 15.32 24.38
CA GLY A 35 8.38 14.49 23.37
C GLY A 35 7.65 13.17 23.14
N ALA A 36 7.71 12.64 21.91
CA ALA A 36 7.18 11.34 21.46
C ALA A 36 5.71 11.03 21.86
N LYS A 37 4.79 11.19 20.90
CA LYS A 37 3.43 10.62 20.98
C LYS A 37 3.45 9.10 20.73
N SER A 38 4.05 8.32 21.63
CA SER A 38 3.80 6.87 21.66
C SER A 38 2.37 6.63 22.16
N PRO A 39 1.58 5.75 21.51
CA PRO A 39 0.20 5.49 21.95
C PRO A 39 0.19 4.90 23.36
N SER A 40 -0.49 5.59 24.28
CA SER A 40 -0.57 5.18 25.67
C SER A 40 -1.56 4.02 25.82
N ILE A 41 -1.15 2.95 26.52
CA ILE A 41 -2.02 1.82 26.88
C ILE A 41 -3.27 2.31 27.64
N LYS A 42 -3.20 3.46 28.32
CA LYS A 42 -4.35 4.08 29.00
C LYS A 42 -5.37 4.70 28.05
N ASP A 43 -4.96 5.22 26.89
CA ASP A 43 -5.89 5.76 25.89
C ASP A 43 -6.56 4.62 25.11
N ALA A 44 -5.84 3.53 24.84
CA ALA A 44 -6.41 2.30 24.29
C ALA A 44 -7.49 1.71 25.22
N LEU A 45 -7.22 1.61 26.53
CA LEU A 45 -8.20 1.16 27.51
C LEU A 45 -9.36 2.15 27.71
N ALA A 46 -9.16 3.43 27.43
CA ALA A 46 -10.20 4.46 27.44
C ALA A 46 -10.98 4.56 26.12
N GLY A 47 -10.75 3.65 25.16
CA GLY A 47 -11.43 3.64 23.86
C GLY A 47 -11.08 4.82 22.95
N LYS A 48 -10.04 5.61 23.27
CA LYS A 48 -9.63 6.82 22.53
C LYS A 48 -8.69 6.50 21.38
N PHE A 49 -9.11 5.59 20.51
CA PHE A 49 -8.60 5.56 19.15
C PHE A 49 -9.25 6.69 18.37
N SER A 50 -8.43 7.55 17.76
CA SER A 50 -8.89 8.45 16.69
C SER A 50 -9.07 7.63 15.41
N GLU A 51 -10.03 6.71 15.44
CA GLU A 51 -10.55 6.07 14.23
C GLU A 51 -11.26 7.16 13.42
N GLU A 52 -10.80 7.38 12.19
CA GLU A 52 -11.55 8.17 11.21
C GLU A 52 -12.75 7.33 10.75
N LYS A 53 -13.78 7.31 11.61
CA LYS A 53 -14.98 6.50 11.42
C LYS A 53 -15.76 7.02 10.22
N LEU A 54 -15.56 6.37 9.07
CA LEU A 54 -16.50 6.33 7.95
C LEU A 54 -17.93 6.36 8.48
N SER A 55 -18.72 7.32 8.04
CA SER A 55 -20.06 7.55 8.56
C SER A 55 -20.94 6.31 8.39
N ALA A 56 -21.88 6.08 9.30
CA ALA A 56 -22.82 4.96 9.19
C ALA A 56 -23.57 4.95 7.85
N LYS A 57 -23.78 6.12 7.24
CA LYS A 57 -24.33 6.27 5.88
C LYS A 57 -23.38 5.75 4.80
N GLU A 58 -22.08 6.04 4.91
CA GLU A 58 -21.07 5.59 3.94
C GLU A 58 -20.84 4.08 4.04
N GLN A 59 -20.82 3.53 5.25
CA GLN A 59 -20.77 2.08 5.48
C GLN A 59 -21.98 1.37 4.84
N HIS A 60 -23.18 1.95 4.96
CA HIS A 60 -24.40 1.42 4.35
C HIS A 60 -24.42 1.55 2.81
N GLU A 61 -23.95 2.68 2.26
CA GLU A 61 -23.75 2.85 0.80
C GLU A 61 -22.77 1.81 0.24
N ILE A 62 -21.63 1.60 0.92
CA ILE A 62 -20.63 0.59 0.53
C ILE A 62 -21.24 -0.82 0.56
N TYR A 63 -21.96 -1.18 1.63
CA TYR A 63 -22.57 -2.51 1.78
C TYR A 63 -23.70 -2.78 0.76
N THR A 64 -24.40 -1.72 0.33
CA THR A 64 -25.44 -1.81 -0.71
C THR A 64 -24.83 -1.93 -2.11
N SER A 65 -23.73 -1.21 -2.37
CA SER A 65 -23.02 -1.19 -3.66
C SER A 65 -22.32 -2.51 -4.02
N VAL A 66 -22.23 -3.48 -3.10
CA VAL A 66 -21.60 -4.81 -3.33
C VAL A 66 -22.19 -5.55 -4.55
N GLY A 67 -23.46 -5.31 -4.89
CA GLY A 67 -24.10 -5.86 -6.09
C GLY A 67 -24.04 -4.97 -7.35
N GLU A 68 -23.70 -3.69 -7.24
CA GLU A 68 -23.71 -2.77 -8.38
C GLU A 68 -22.48 -3.02 -9.29
N THR A 69 -22.76 -3.54 -10.49
CA THR A 69 -21.81 -3.63 -11.60
C THR A 69 -22.35 -2.78 -12.75
N ARG A 70 -22.14 -1.47 -12.70
CA ARG A 70 -22.48 -0.58 -13.82
C ARG A 70 -21.34 -0.53 -14.84
N ASP A 71 -21.67 -0.71 -16.10
CA ASP A 71 -20.72 -0.56 -17.20
C ASP A 71 -20.35 0.93 -17.36
N PHE A 72 -19.06 1.23 -17.59
CA PHE A 72 -18.54 2.60 -17.69
C PHE A 72 -17.62 2.77 -18.91
N THR A 73 -17.58 3.99 -19.47
CA THR A 73 -16.70 4.31 -20.60
C THR A 73 -15.27 4.63 -20.14
N PRO A 74 -14.24 4.42 -20.99
CA PRO A 74 -12.87 4.83 -20.69
C PRO A 74 -12.75 6.34 -20.43
N GLU A 75 -13.61 7.14 -21.05
CA GLU A 75 -13.71 8.60 -20.85
C GLU A 75 -14.18 8.93 -19.42
N ALA A 76 -15.23 8.26 -18.95
CA ALA A 76 -15.73 8.42 -17.58
C ALA A 76 -14.69 7.99 -16.55
N LEU A 77 -13.98 6.88 -16.80
CA LEU A 77 -12.84 6.49 -15.96
C LEU A 77 -11.76 7.56 -15.96
N LYS A 78 -11.36 8.08 -17.12
CA LYS A 78 -10.31 9.09 -17.21
C LYS A 78 -10.70 10.38 -16.45
N MET A 79 -11.90 10.91 -16.67
CA MET A 79 -12.38 12.10 -15.97
C MET A 79 -12.32 11.94 -14.44
N LYS A 80 -12.62 10.73 -13.94
CA LYS A 80 -12.57 10.44 -12.51
C LYS A 80 -11.15 10.15 -12.00
N TRP A 81 -10.32 9.50 -12.79
CA TRP A 81 -8.88 9.37 -12.51
C TRP A 81 -8.22 10.74 -12.35
N ASP A 82 -8.49 11.67 -13.27
CA ASP A 82 -8.01 13.05 -13.22
C ASP A 82 -8.56 13.82 -12.00
N GLU A 83 -9.83 13.59 -11.60
CA GLU A 83 -10.41 14.14 -10.37
C GLU A 83 -9.70 13.62 -9.10
N PHE A 84 -9.30 12.35 -9.07
CA PHE A 84 -8.52 11.77 -7.96
C PHE A 84 -7.10 12.36 -7.91
N LEU A 85 -6.45 12.55 -9.07
CA LEU A 85 -5.12 13.18 -9.16
C LEU A 85 -5.09 14.61 -8.60
N ILE A 86 -6.21 15.35 -8.64
CA ILE A 86 -6.33 16.68 -8.03
C ILE A 86 -6.33 16.60 -6.49
N ARG A 87 -6.89 15.55 -5.90
CA ARG A 87 -6.91 15.33 -4.44
C ARG A 87 -5.52 15.00 -3.88
N LEU A 88 -4.64 14.48 -4.74
CA LEU A 88 -3.32 13.94 -4.42
C LEU A 88 -2.18 14.97 -4.55
N ASP A 89 -2.52 16.26 -4.48
CA ASP A 89 -1.56 17.37 -4.59
C ASP A 89 -0.58 17.45 -3.39
N ASP A 90 -0.93 16.79 -2.28
CA ASP A 90 -0.05 16.59 -1.11
C ASP A 90 1.14 15.65 -1.41
N ARG A 91 1.05 14.81 -2.46
CA ARG A 91 2.01 13.76 -2.79
C ARG A 91 2.44 13.83 -4.27
N PRO A 92 3.25 14.83 -4.68
CA PRO A 92 3.67 15.01 -6.07
C PRO A 92 4.35 13.78 -6.69
N ASN A 93 5.10 13.00 -5.90
CA ASN A 93 5.73 11.74 -6.37
C ASN A 93 4.69 10.69 -6.81
N LEU A 94 3.59 10.60 -6.06
CA LEU A 94 2.50 9.65 -6.31
C LEU A 94 1.59 10.15 -7.44
N LYS A 95 1.30 11.46 -7.47
CA LYS A 95 0.61 12.14 -8.58
C LYS A 95 1.35 11.98 -9.90
N SER A 96 2.69 12.07 -9.89
CA SER A 96 3.55 11.81 -11.06
C SER A 96 3.46 10.34 -11.49
N THR A 97 3.52 9.39 -10.55
CA THR A 97 3.41 7.95 -10.83
C THR A 97 2.04 7.57 -11.42
N LEU A 98 0.96 8.11 -10.88
CA LEU A 98 -0.42 7.89 -11.34
C LEU A 98 -0.82 8.80 -12.53
N SER A 99 0.06 9.66 -13.05
CA SER A 99 -0.26 10.53 -14.20
C SER A 99 -0.53 9.74 -15.49
N ARG A 100 -0.06 8.48 -15.57
CA ARG A 100 -0.41 7.52 -16.62
C ARG A 100 -1.81 6.98 -16.37
N THR A 101 -2.75 7.24 -17.27
CA THR A 101 -4.09 6.61 -17.22
C THR A 101 -3.95 5.10 -17.47
N PRO A 102 -4.54 4.22 -16.63
CA PRO A 102 -4.48 2.78 -16.85
C PRO A 102 -5.32 2.35 -18.06
N LYS A 103 -4.94 1.24 -18.67
CA LYS A 103 -5.74 0.56 -19.70
C LYS A 103 -6.84 -0.25 -19.04
N ILE A 104 -8.01 -0.34 -19.66
CA ILE A 104 -9.10 -1.23 -19.21
C ILE A 104 -8.95 -2.57 -19.95
N GLU A 105 -8.76 -3.65 -19.19
CA GLU A 105 -8.81 -5.04 -19.65
C GLU A 105 -10.13 -5.71 -19.20
N ASP A 106 -10.39 -6.92 -19.70
CA ASP A 106 -11.61 -7.67 -19.45
C ASP A 106 -11.96 -7.80 -17.96
N GLY A 107 -13.26 -7.75 -17.65
CA GLY A 107 -13.75 -7.90 -16.27
C GLY A 107 -13.54 -6.68 -15.37
N TYR A 108 -13.33 -5.48 -15.93
CA TYR A 108 -13.07 -4.22 -15.21
C TYR A 108 -11.71 -4.17 -14.48
N GLN A 109 -10.73 -4.86 -15.05
CA GLN A 109 -9.34 -4.81 -14.61
C GLN A 109 -8.66 -3.57 -15.20
N LEU A 110 -8.01 -2.78 -14.35
CA LEU A 110 -7.26 -1.58 -14.73
C LEU A 110 -5.77 -1.93 -14.71
N VAL A 111 -5.12 -1.95 -15.86
CA VAL A 111 -3.69 -2.26 -15.98
C VAL A 111 -2.88 -0.97 -16.10
N LEU A 112 -2.00 -0.76 -15.13
CA LEU A 112 -1.11 0.39 -15.05
C LEU A 112 0.34 -0.04 -15.28
N GLU A 113 0.97 0.52 -16.32
CA GLU A 113 2.35 0.21 -16.72
C GLU A 113 3.35 1.15 -16.03
N ILE A 114 4.28 0.55 -15.29
CA ILE A 114 5.23 1.23 -14.39
C ILE A 114 6.68 0.85 -14.69
N ASP A 115 7.60 1.77 -14.40
CA ASP A 115 9.01 1.65 -14.78
C ASP A 115 9.87 0.85 -13.77
N ASN A 116 9.44 0.75 -12.51
CA ASN A 116 10.24 0.13 -11.43
C ASN A 116 9.40 -0.28 -10.21
N SER A 117 10.01 -1.06 -9.31
CA SER A 117 9.36 -1.53 -8.06
C SER A 117 8.98 -0.40 -7.10
N VAL A 118 9.71 0.72 -7.08
CA VAL A 118 9.40 1.84 -6.17
C VAL A 118 8.07 2.51 -6.55
N GLN A 119 7.74 2.55 -7.84
CA GLN A 119 6.42 2.95 -8.32
C GLN A 119 5.35 1.94 -7.92
N ASP A 120 5.64 0.63 -7.91
CA ASP A 120 4.72 -0.41 -7.46
C ASP A 120 4.38 -0.26 -5.97
N ASP A 121 5.39 -0.12 -5.11
CA ASP A 121 5.24 0.09 -3.67
C ASP A 121 4.41 1.36 -3.37
N LEU A 122 4.70 2.46 -4.09
CA LEU A 122 3.95 3.70 -4.02
C LEU A 122 2.48 3.50 -4.39
N ILE A 123 2.20 2.81 -5.51
CA ILE A 123 0.82 2.53 -5.95
C ILE A 123 0.12 1.60 -4.96
N ASN A 124 0.75 0.52 -4.52
CA ASN A 124 0.15 -0.43 -3.59
C ASN A 124 -0.24 0.22 -2.26
N SER A 125 0.45 1.30 -1.83
CA SER A 125 0.06 2.08 -0.65
C SER A 125 -1.27 2.84 -0.79
N ILE A 126 -1.59 3.36 -1.98
CA ILE A 126 -2.82 4.15 -2.26
C ILE A 126 -3.93 3.33 -2.92
N LYS A 127 -3.58 2.18 -3.51
CA LYS A 127 -4.46 1.19 -4.16
C LYS A 127 -5.79 0.92 -3.45
N PRO A 128 -5.86 0.69 -2.12
CA PRO A 128 -7.15 0.49 -1.46
C PRO A 128 -8.05 1.73 -1.47
N GLU A 129 -7.48 2.93 -1.28
CA GLU A 129 -8.21 4.20 -1.30
C GLU A 129 -8.72 4.52 -2.72
N LEU A 130 -7.82 4.46 -3.71
CA LEU A 130 -8.11 4.67 -5.13
C LEU A 130 -9.19 3.71 -5.67
N ILE A 131 -9.09 2.42 -5.35
CA ILE A 131 -10.10 1.42 -5.75
C ILE A 131 -11.44 1.70 -5.05
N SER A 132 -11.44 2.00 -3.74
CA SER A 132 -12.67 2.31 -3.00
C SER A 132 -13.39 3.53 -3.60
N TRP A 133 -12.63 4.58 -3.92
CA TRP A 133 -13.15 5.79 -4.54
C TRP A 133 -13.70 5.54 -5.96
N LEU A 134 -12.94 4.86 -6.83
CA LEU A 134 -13.40 4.51 -8.18
C LEU A 134 -14.65 3.63 -8.17
N ARG A 135 -14.77 2.68 -7.23
CA ARG A 135 -15.96 1.83 -7.06
C ARG A 135 -17.20 2.65 -6.68
N LYS A 136 -17.06 3.61 -5.77
CA LYS A 136 -18.16 4.51 -5.36
C LYS A 136 -18.60 5.41 -6.52
N GLU A 137 -17.66 5.94 -7.28
CA GLU A 137 -17.92 6.97 -8.29
C GLU A 137 -18.43 6.39 -9.63
N LEU A 138 -17.86 5.27 -10.08
CA LEU A 138 -18.27 4.57 -11.31
C LEU A 138 -19.39 3.54 -11.06
N ARG A 139 -19.75 3.29 -9.78
CA ARG A 139 -20.74 2.29 -9.33
C ARG A 139 -20.51 0.88 -9.89
N ASN A 140 -19.26 0.43 -9.79
CA ASN A 140 -18.85 -0.87 -10.28
C ASN A 140 -17.90 -1.54 -9.29
N SER A 141 -18.44 -2.44 -8.48
CA SER A 141 -17.69 -3.16 -7.45
C SER A 141 -16.64 -4.15 -8.00
N LYS A 142 -16.65 -4.45 -9.31
CA LYS A 142 -15.65 -5.31 -9.99
C LYS A 142 -14.38 -4.57 -10.41
N ILE A 143 -14.26 -3.26 -10.15
CA ILE A 143 -13.02 -2.53 -10.46
C ILE A 143 -11.85 -3.09 -9.62
N HIS A 144 -10.76 -3.47 -10.29
CA HIS A 144 -9.51 -3.92 -9.69
C HIS A 144 -8.32 -3.23 -10.38
N LEU A 145 -7.29 -2.83 -9.64
CA LEU A 145 -6.05 -2.27 -10.19
C LEU A 145 -4.94 -3.33 -10.20
N ILE A 146 -4.34 -3.55 -11.37
CA ILE A 146 -3.17 -4.39 -11.59
C ILE A 146 -2.04 -3.50 -12.08
N THR A 147 -0.89 -3.64 -11.45
CA THR A 147 0.35 -3.00 -11.85
C THR A 147 1.19 -3.98 -12.66
N ARG A 148 1.80 -3.51 -13.75
CA ARG A 148 2.73 -4.29 -14.57
C ARG A 148 4.03 -3.50 -14.68
N ILE A 149 5.13 -4.06 -14.17
CA ILE A 149 6.46 -3.52 -14.43
C ILE A 149 6.77 -3.78 -15.91
N THR A 150 6.68 -2.73 -16.71
CA THR A 150 7.13 -2.72 -18.10
C THR A 150 8.49 -2.06 -18.09
N GLU A 151 9.54 -2.83 -18.40
CA GLU A 151 10.85 -2.25 -18.68
C GLU A 151 10.75 -1.50 -20.01
N VAL A 152 10.30 -0.25 -19.93
CA VAL A 152 10.26 0.66 -21.07
C VAL A 152 11.70 0.80 -21.55
N GLU A 153 11.99 0.31 -22.75
CA GLU A 153 13.20 0.61 -23.49
C GLU A 153 13.22 2.11 -23.76
N LYS A 154 13.69 2.87 -22.76
CA LYS A 154 14.05 4.27 -22.89
C LYS A 154 15.15 4.28 -23.94
N GLU A 155 14.80 4.71 -25.16
CA GLU A 155 15.73 4.84 -26.29
C GLU A 155 17.05 5.36 -25.73
N LYS A 156 18.11 4.54 -25.83
CA LYS A 156 19.29 4.69 -24.97
C LYS A 156 20.06 5.94 -25.40
N LEU A 157 19.59 7.08 -24.92
CA LEU A 157 19.95 8.41 -25.39
C LEU A 157 21.46 8.53 -25.35
N ILE A 158 22.01 8.78 -26.54
CA ILE A 158 23.39 8.44 -26.86
C ILE A 158 24.29 9.57 -26.37
N TYR A 159 24.37 9.72 -25.05
CA TYR A 159 24.94 10.89 -24.39
C TYR A 159 26.46 10.94 -24.53
N THR A 160 27.14 9.80 -24.38
CA THR A 160 28.60 9.72 -24.48
C THR A 160 29.07 9.64 -25.93
N ASP A 161 30.18 10.31 -26.27
CA ASP A 161 30.73 10.29 -27.63
C ASP A 161 31.25 8.91 -28.06
N SER A 162 31.69 8.09 -27.10
CA SER A 162 31.99 6.67 -27.30
C SER A 162 30.77 5.86 -27.77
N GLU A 163 29.58 6.10 -27.23
CA GLU A 163 28.35 5.45 -27.70
C GLU A 163 27.89 6.00 -29.04
N LYS A 164 28.06 7.32 -29.31
CA LYS A 164 27.80 7.91 -30.63
C LYS A 164 28.69 7.28 -31.70
N TYR A 165 29.97 7.08 -31.39
CA TYR A 165 30.91 6.39 -32.27
C TYR A 165 30.49 4.94 -32.54
N MET A 166 30.06 4.17 -31.52
CA MET A 166 29.55 2.81 -31.72
C MET A 166 28.25 2.77 -32.57
N GLU A 167 27.34 3.73 -32.40
CA GLU A 167 26.16 3.89 -33.24
C GLU A 167 26.51 4.23 -34.69
N MET A 168 27.48 5.13 -34.91
CA MET A 168 27.97 5.47 -36.25
C MET A 168 28.72 4.32 -36.90
N LEU A 169 29.42 3.47 -36.14
CA LEU A 169 30.02 2.23 -36.63
C LEU A 169 28.98 1.22 -37.12
N LYS A 170 27.90 0.99 -36.37
CA LYS A 170 26.79 0.11 -36.82
C LYS A 170 26.19 0.59 -38.14
N LYS A 171 26.10 1.91 -38.33
CA LYS A 171 25.58 2.56 -39.55
C LYS A 171 26.61 2.62 -40.69
N ASN A 172 27.90 2.65 -40.40
CA ASN A 172 28.98 2.63 -41.39
C ASN A 172 30.29 2.03 -40.81
N PRO A 173 30.57 0.74 -41.02
CA PRO A 173 31.78 0.08 -40.53
C PRO A 173 33.10 0.70 -41.04
N ARG A 174 33.07 1.46 -42.15
CA ARG A 174 34.28 2.11 -42.71
C ARG A 174 34.80 3.24 -41.82
N LEU A 175 34.03 3.66 -40.82
CA LEU A 175 34.46 4.64 -39.81
C LEU A 175 35.58 4.08 -38.90
N GLU A 176 35.65 2.76 -38.69
CA GLU A 176 36.75 2.14 -37.92
C GLU A 176 38.09 2.31 -38.63
N LEU A 177 38.11 2.06 -39.95
CA LEU A 177 39.27 2.28 -40.80
C LEU A 177 39.69 3.76 -40.82
N LEU A 178 38.75 4.69 -40.66
CA LEU A 178 39.04 6.11 -40.51
C LEU A 178 39.72 6.40 -39.17
N LYS A 179 39.17 5.90 -38.05
CA LYS A 179 39.78 6.05 -36.71
C LYS A 179 41.20 5.51 -36.69
N GLN A 180 41.40 4.28 -37.19
CA GLN A 180 42.70 3.61 -37.23
C GLN A 180 43.72 4.34 -38.12
N LYS A 181 43.31 4.77 -39.33
CA LYS A 181 44.21 5.43 -40.29
C LYS A 181 44.66 6.82 -39.85
N PHE A 182 43.83 7.54 -39.10
CA PHE A 182 44.11 8.91 -38.64
C PHE A 182 44.50 9.01 -37.16
N LYS A 183 44.53 7.89 -36.41
CA LYS A 183 44.85 7.83 -34.97
C LYS A 183 44.03 8.83 -34.14
N LEU A 184 42.72 8.89 -34.40
CA LEU A 184 41.80 9.80 -33.71
C LEU A 184 41.33 9.16 -32.42
N ASP A 185 41.84 9.60 -31.27
CA ASP A 185 41.30 9.22 -29.96
C ASP A 185 40.45 10.36 -29.36
N PHE A 186 39.57 9.99 -28.43
CA PHE A 186 38.76 10.93 -27.65
C PHE A 186 39.45 11.17 -26.31
N GLU A 187 39.57 12.44 -25.90
CA GLU A 187 40.11 12.89 -24.61
C GLU A 187 38.99 13.11 -23.58
#